data_AF-A0AA38PQ45-F1
#
_entry.id   AF-A0AA38PQ45-F1
#
_cell.length_a   1.000
_cell.length_b   1.000
_cell.length_c   1.000
_cell.angle_alpha   90.00
_cell.angle_beta   90.00
_cell.angle_gamma   90.00
#
_symmetry.space_group_name_H-M   'P 1'
#
loop_
_entity.id
_entity.type
_entity.pdbx_description
1 polymer ?
#
loop_
_entity_poly.entity_id
_entity_poly.type
_entity_poly.pdbx_seq_one_letter_code
_entity_poly.pdbx_strand_id
1 'polypeptide(L)'
;QYHEEQSRELGKDEKRKGARKICEEVSNKHYAQTGVRTKLNYATLISHSKGKRTMSEFNQTKQLLTPQEENVIVDYVIQMAERGFPLSPRRIREHMHQI
;
A
#
# COMPACT_ATOMS: atom_id res chain seq x y z
N GLN A 1 -16.81 7.15 6.83
CA GLN A 1 -15.57 7.88 7.18
C GLN A 1 -15.28 9.13 6.34
N TYR A 2 -15.06 9.13 5.01
CA TYR A 2 -14.89 10.42 4.26
C TYR A 2 -16.18 11.26 4.16
N HIS A 3 -17.32 10.59 3.93
CA HIS A 3 -18.62 11.28 3.92
C HIS A 3 -18.99 11.87 5.30
N GLU A 4 -18.52 11.25 6.39
CA GLU A 4 -18.71 11.75 7.77
C GLU A 4 -17.86 12.99 8.07
N GLU A 5 -16.60 13.02 7.62
CA GLU A 5 -15.75 14.21 7.74
C GLU A 5 -16.23 15.36 6.85
N GLN A 6 -16.86 15.08 5.71
CA GLN A 6 -17.50 16.07 4.85
C GLN A 6 -18.90 16.52 5.33
N SER A 7 -19.56 15.76 6.19
CA SER A 7 -20.84 16.14 6.79
C SER A 7 -20.68 16.90 8.11
N ARG A 8 -19.45 17.04 8.61
CA ARG A 8 -19.18 17.88 9.78
C ARG A 8 -19.50 19.34 9.43
N GLU A 9 -20.36 19.96 10.22
CA GLU A 9 -20.62 21.39 10.13
C GLU A 9 -19.34 22.15 10.43
N LEU A 10 -18.93 23.00 9.50
CA LEU A 10 -17.79 23.88 9.67
C LEU A 10 -18.20 25.03 10.58
N GLY A 11 -17.31 25.44 11.47
CA GLY A 11 -17.49 26.70 12.20
C GLY A 11 -17.65 27.87 11.22
N LYS A 12 -18.27 28.97 11.69
CA LYS A 12 -18.65 30.15 10.87
C LYS A 12 -17.54 30.71 9.97
N ASP A 13 -16.27 30.46 10.30
CA ASP A 13 -15.07 30.94 9.60
C ASP A 13 -14.17 29.82 9.04
N GLU A 14 -14.56 28.55 9.19
CA GLU A 14 -13.73 27.41 8.82
C GLU A 14 -13.96 27.01 7.36
N LYS A 15 -12.91 27.12 6.54
CA LYS A 15 -12.94 26.71 5.12
C LYS A 15 -12.43 25.28 4.97
N ARG A 16 -13.12 24.47 4.16
CA ARG A 16 -12.63 23.13 3.81
C ARG A 16 -11.26 23.21 3.16
N LYS A 17 -10.33 22.38 3.63
CA LYS A 17 -9.01 22.24 3.03
C LYS A 17 -9.12 21.42 1.74
N GLY A 18 -8.43 21.86 0.70
CA GLY A 18 -8.28 21.07 -0.52
C GLY A 18 -7.36 19.87 -0.31
N ALA A 19 -7.55 18.80 -1.09
CA ALA A 19 -6.78 17.55 -0.99
C ALA A 19 -5.26 17.77 -1.05
N ARG A 20 -4.79 18.73 -1.85
CA ARG A 20 -3.34 19.08 -1.92
C ARG A 20 -2.81 19.59 -0.58
N LYS A 21 -3.55 20.50 0.07
CA LYS A 21 -3.18 21.06 1.37
C LYS A 21 -3.16 19.97 2.45
N ILE A 22 -4.13 19.06 2.40
CA ILE A 22 -4.16 17.90 3.31
C ILE A 22 -2.93 17.01 3.09
N CYS A 23 -2.59 16.66 1.85
CA CYS A 23 -1.40 15.87 1.53
C CYS A 23 -0.11 16.52 2.05
N GLU A 24 0.02 17.84 1.90
CA GLU A 24 1.17 18.60 2.40
C GLU A 24 1.24 18.59 3.93
N GLU A 25 0.15 18.89 4.62
CA GLU A 25 0.09 18.88 6.08
C GLU A 25 0.44 17.49 6.66
N VAL A 26 -0.08 16.42 6.06
CA VAL A 26 0.21 15.04 6.48
C VAL A 26 1.68 14.69 6.21
N SER A 27 2.21 15.04 5.04
CA SER A 27 3.62 14.82 4.70
C SER A 27 4.57 15.57 5.64
N ASN A 28 4.23 16.81 6.01
CA ASN A 28 4.99 17.62 6.95
C ASN A 28 4.96 17.01 8.36
N LYS A 29 3.80 16.55 8.84
CA LYS A 29 3.68 15.87 10.14
C LYS A 29 4.50 14.57 10.18
N HIS A 30 4.41 13.75 9.13
CA HIS A 30 5.21 12.53 9.01
C HIS A 30 6.71 12.83 9.04
N TYR A 31 7.14 13.86 8.30
CA TYR A 31 8.54 14.29 8.29
C TYR A 31 9.00 14.77 9.68
N ALA A 32 8.19 15.55 10.38
CA ALA A 32 8.52 16.01 11.74
C ALA A 32 8.69 14.84 12.73
N GLN A 33 7.96 13.74 12.53
CA GLN A 33 8.03 12.56 13.41
C GLN A 33 9.15 11.59 13.05
N THR A 34 9.41 11.38 11.76
CA THR A 34 10.27 10.30 11.26
C THR A 34 11.58 10.78 10.64
N GLY A 35 11.69 12.08 10.33
CA GLY A 35 12.75 12.63 9.49
C GLY A 35 12.64 12.24 8.02
N VAL A 36 11.63 11.46 7.61
CA VAL A 36 11.47 10.97 6.24
C VAL A 36 10.31 11.69 5.56
N ARG A 37 10.60 12.31 4.40
CA ARG A 37 9.59 13.03 3.63
C ARG A 37 8.92 12.09 2.64
N THR A 38 7.65 11.77 2.91
CA THR A 38 6.82 10.93 2.04
C THR A 38 5.92 11.79 1.18
N LYS A 39 6.08 11.74 -0.15
CA LYS A 39 5.24 12.48 -1.09
C LYS A 39 3.88 11.79 -1.25
N LEU A 40 2.80 12.51 -0.92
CA LEU A 40 1.43 12.04 -1.11
C LEU A 40 0.81 12.63 -2.38
N ASN A 41 0.19 11.79 -3.22
CA ASN A 41 -0.52 12.24 -4.41
C ASN A 41 -2.00 12.54 -4.08
N TYR A 42 -2.41 13.79 -4.28
CA TYR A 42 -3.78 14.23 -3.99
C TYR A 42 -4.83 13.51 -4.86
N ALA A 43 -4.50 13.11 -6.09
CA ALA A 43 -5.43 12.39 -6.96
C ALA A 43 -5.69 10.97 -6.47
N THR A 44 -4.66 10.34 -5.91
CA THR A 44 -4.75 9.04 -5.22
C THR A 44 -5.60 9.17 -3.97
N LEU A 45 -5.41 10.21 -3.16
CA LEU A 45 -6.22 10.49 -1.97
C LEU A 45 -7.71 10.64 -2.31
N ILE A 46 -8.04 11.45 -3.32
CA ILE A 46 -9.42 11.64 -3.80
C ILE A 46 -10.00 10.34 -4.36
N SER A 47 -9.18 9.55 -5.06
CA SER A 47 -9.62 8.27 -5.62
C SER A 47 -10.01 7.29 -4.50
N HIS A 48 -9.17 7.16 -3.48
CA HIS A 48 -9.47 6.31 -2.32
C HIS A 48 -10.66 6.84 -1.51
N SER A 49 -10.79 8.16 -1.36
CA SER A 49 -11.93 8.74 -0.64
C SER A 49 -13.27 8.48 -1.33
N LYS A 50 -13.25 8.22 -2.64
CA LYS A 50 -14.41 7.81 -3.45
C LYS A 50 -14.63 6.29 -3.49
N GLY A 51 -13.93 5.53 -2.65
CA GLY A 51 -14.06 4.07 -2.58
C GLY A 51 -13.38 3.31 -3.72
N LYS A 52 -12.44 3.94 -4.46
CA LYS A 52 -11.63 3.16 -5.40
C LYS A 52 -10.70 2.23 -4.63
N ARG A 53 -10.67 0.97 -5.08
CA ARG A 53 -9.77 -0.06 -4.54
C ARG A 53 -8.29 0.34 -4.67
N THR A 54 -7.52 -0.05 -3.67
CA THR A 54 -6.06 -0.01 -3.68
C THR A 54 -5.47 -1.05 -4.63
N MET A 55 -4.22 -0.84 -5.04
CA MET A 55 -3.48 -1.87 -5.77
C MET A 55 -3.26 -3.12 -4.90
N SER A 56 -3.15 -2.97 -3.58
CA SER A 56 -3.06 -4.11 -2.66
C SER A 56 -4.32 -4.96 -2.71
N GLU A 57 -5.50 -4.35 -2.55
CA GLU A 57 -6.80 -5.06 -2.64
C GLU A 57 -7.00 -5.68 -4.02
N PHE A 58 -6.63 -4.97 -5.09
CA PHE A 58 -6.70 -5.54 -6.43
C PHE A 58 -5.77 -6.74 -6.61
N ASN A 59 -4.53 -6.65 -6.10
CA ASN A 59 -3.56 -7.73 -6.23
C ASN A 59 -3.96 -8.95 -5.39
N GLN A 60 -4.62 -8.75 -4.24
CA GLN A 60 -5.21 -9.84 -3.46
C GLN A 60 -6.22 -10.65 -4.29
N THR A 61 -7.04 -9.99 -5.13
CA THR A 61 -7.96 -10.72 -6.05
C THR A 61 -7.26 -11.52 -7.15
N LYS A 62 -5.97 -11.31 -7.35
CA LYS A 62 -5.14 -11.94 -8.38
C LYS A 62 -4.03 -12.83 -7.79
N GLN A 63 -4.04 -13.05 -6.48
CA GLN A 63 -3.06 -13.91 -5.84
C GLN A 63 -3.18 -15.32 -6.42
N LEU A 64 -2.06 -15.83 -6.93
CA LEU A 64 -1.94 -17.19 -7.46
C LEU A 64 -1.73 -18.22 -6.34
N LEU A 65 -1.25 -17.76 -5.19
CA LEU A 65 -0.92 -18.56 -4.02
C LEU A 65 -1.76 -18.09 -2.84
N THR A 66 -2.13 -19.02 -2.00
CA THR A 66 -2.58 -18.72 -0.64
C THR A 66 -1.45 -18.11 0.18
N PRO A 67 -1.75 -17.34 1.25
CA PRO A 67 -0.72 -16.81 2.14
C PRO A 67 0.22 -17.90 2.70
N GLN A 68 -0.29 -19.11 2.91
CA GLN A 68 0.48 -20.25 3.38
C GLN A 68 1.48 -20.72 2.32
N GLU A 69 1.05 -20.90 1.08
CA GLU A 69 1.91 -21.31 -0.04
C GLU A 69 2.95 -20.22 -0.35
N GLU A 70 2.57 -18.94 -0.28
CA GLU A 70 3.49 -17.81 -0.45
C GLU A 70 4.62 -17.86 0.58
N ASN A 71 4.31 -18.12 1.86
CA ASN A 71 5.33 -18.26 2.90
C ASN A 71 6.29 -19.42 2.63
N VAL A 72 5.79 -20.58 2.21
CA VAL A 72 6.64 -21.74 1.87
C VAL A 72 7.59 -21.40 0.72
N ILE A 73 7.11 -20.73 -0.32
CA ILE A 73 7.94 -20.30 -1.45
C ILE A 73 9.00 -19.29 -1.01
N VAL A 74 8.64 -18.29 -0.19
CA VAL A 74 9.57 -17.27 0.31
C VAL A 74 10.67 -17.92 1.15
N ASP A 75 10.32 -18.80 2.09
CA ASP A 75 11.27 -19.51 2.93
C ASP A 75 12.22 -20.37 2.09
N TYR A 76 11.70 -21.07 1.08
CA TYR A 76 12.52 -21.84 0.16
C TYR A 76 13.49 -20.97 -0.64
N VAL A 77 13.04 -19.82 -1.16
CA VAL A 77 13.88 -18.87 -1.89
C VAL A 77 14.99 -18.31 -1.01
N ILE A 78 14.67 -17.96 0.25
CA ILE A 78 15.65 -17.47 1.23
C ILE A 78 16.69 -18.54 1.51
N GLN A 79 16.27 -19.77 1.82
CA GLN A 79 17.20 -20.89 2.08
C GLN A 79 18.13 -21.16 0.90
N MET A 80 17.61 -21.09 -0.33
CA MET A 80 18.41 -21.28 -1.54
C MET A 80 19.40 -20.14 -1.75
N ALA A 81 19.00 -18.89 -1.47
CA ALA A 81 19.89 -17.74 -1.55
C ALA A 81 21.01 -17.79 -0.50
N GLU A 82 20.70 -18.18 0.74
CA GLU A 82 21.68 -18.36 1.83
C GLU A 82 22.71 -19.45 1.50
N ARG A 83 22.31 -20.47 0.74
CA ARG A 83 23.20 -21.52 0.22
C ARG A 83 24.04 -21.08 -0.98
N GLY A 84 23.90 -19.82 -1.43
CA GLY A 84 24.61 -19.28 -2.59
C GLY A 84 23.99 -19.60 -3.94
N PHE A 85 22.76 -20.13 -3.97
CA PHE A 85 22.03 -20.52 -5.19
C PHE A 85 20.68 -19.81 -5.28
N PRO A 86 20.65 -18.47 -5.41
CA PRO A 86 19.40 -17.73 -5.54
C PRO A 86 18.61 -18.21 -6.77
N LEU A 87 17.31 -18.48 -6.58
CA LEU A 87 16.45 -18.98 -7.64
C LEU A 87 16.12 -17.88 -8.64
N SER A 88 16.13 -18.22 -9.93
CA SER A 88 15.64 -17.31 -10.95
C SER A 88 14.10 -17.23 -10.90
N PRO A 89 13.48 -16.14 -11.40
CA PRO A 89 12.02 -16.02 -11.46
C PRO A 89 11.33 -17.18 -12.20
N ARG A 90 12.02 -17.81 -13.16
CA ARG A 90 11.52 -19.02 -13.83
C ARG A 90 11.44 -20.21 -12.87
N ARG A 91 12.49 -20.46 -12.09
CA ARG A 91 12.54 -21.56 -11.10
C ARG A 91 11.53 -21.38 -9.98
N ILE A 92 11.33 -20.14 -9.53
CA ILE A 92 10.30 -19.82 -8.53
C ILE A 92 8.92 -20.21 -9.06
N ARG A 93 8.57 -19.82 -10.30
CA ARG A 93 7.29 -20.22 -10.91
C ARG A 93 7.13 -21.73 -11.10
N GLU A 94 8.20 -22.42 -11.52
CA GLU A 94 8.18 -23.89 -11.61
C GLU A 94 7.84 -24.51 -10.25
N HIS A 95 8.44 -24.01 -9.17
CA HIS A 95 8.18 -24.50 -7.82
C HIS A 95 6.79 -24.12 -7.29
N MET A 96 6.29 -22.92 -7.62
CA MET A 96 4.92 -22.50 -7.31
C MET A 96 3.85 -23.44 -7.90
N HIS A 97 4.11 -24.08 -9.04
CA HIS A 97 3.19 -25.04 -9.66
C HIS A 97 3.28 -26.45 -9.08
N GLN A 98 4.25 -26.71 -8.20
CA GLN A 98 4.49 -28.01 -7.58
C GLN A 98 4.01 -28.08 -6.13
N ILE A 99 3.63 -26.95 -5.56
CA ILE A 99 2.93 -26.84 -4.27
C ILE A 99 1.44 -27.01 -4.53
#